data_AF-A0A816F5U6-F1
#
_entry.id   AF-A0A816F5U6-F1
#
_cell.length_a   1.000
_cell.length_b   1.000
_cell.length_c   1.000
_cell.angle_alpha   90.00
_cell.angle_beta   90.00
_cell.angle_gamma   90.00
#
_symmetry.space_group_name_H-M   'P 1'
#
loop_
_entity.id
_entity.type
_entity.pdbx_description
1 polymer ?
#
loop_
_entity_poly.entity_id
_entity_poly.type
_entity_poly.pdbx_seq_one_letter_code
_entity_poly.pdbx_strand_id
1 'polypeptide(L)'
;MLKQRYGRIVFVSSLAGQVGLFGYTSYCSTKFALKGLAEALQMELVNYNIYITIAYPADTDTPGTMEELNNKLRPAETQAIEQTAGLYTSDEVAEKIIKSTTNGSFSCSFGVMGYISTCVTSGVGPITRIFDALLQTLFIGIAKLIGMILLKYFYTVVRKSHRPTN
;
A
#
# COMPACT_ATOMS: atom_id res chain seq x y z
N MET A 1 13.43 23.26 -1.96
CA MET A 1 13.03 22.66 -0.66
C MET A 1 14.06 22.90 0.44
N LEU A 2 15.26 22.29 0.44
CA LEU A 2 16.24 22.47 1.54
C LEU A 2 16.59 23.95 1.84
N LYS A 3 16.95 24.73 0.81
CA LYS A 3 17.21 26.17 0.95
C LYS A 3 15.98 26.97 1.40
N GLN A 4 14.79 26.54 0.99
CA GLN A 4 13.51 27.20 1.28
C GLN A 4 12.95 26.82 2.66
N ARG A 5 13.46 25.76 3.31
CA ARG A 5 13.01 25.26 4.61
C ARG A 5 11.51 24.95 4.69
N TYR A 6 10.93 24.49 3.58
CA TYR A 6 9.60 23.89 3.58
C TYR A 6 9.40 23.01 2.34
N GLY A 7 8.47 22.05 2.45
CA GLY A 7 7.91 21.36 1.31
C GLY A 7 7.29 20.00 1.65
N ARG A 8 6.76 19.31 0.63
CA ARG A 8 6.20 17.97 0.77
C ARG A 8 6.70 17.06 -0.35
N ILE A 9 7.03 15.82 0.00
CA ILE A 9 7.47 14.79 -0.94
C ILE A 9 6.46 13.66 -0.89
N VAL A 10 6.04 13.16 -2.06
CA VAL A 10 5.12 12.04 -2.15
C VAL A 10 5.80 10.87 -2.84
N PHE A 11 5.82 9.72 -2.16
CA PHE A 11 6.16 8.44 -2.77
C PHE A 11 4.89 7.68 -3.15
N VAL A 12 4.80 7.22 -4.40
CA VAL A 12 3.69 6.39 -4.87
C VAL A 12 4.15 4.93 -4.87
N SER A 13 3.84 4.23 -3.78
CA SER A 13 4.06 2.79 -3.66
C SER A 13 2.85 2.03 -4.23
N SER A 14 2.40 0.97 -3.57
CA SER A 14 1.23 0.15 -3.91
C SER A 14 0.86 -0.70 -2.68
N LEU A 15 -0.34 -1.27 -2.63
CA LEU A 15 -0.62 -2.35 -1.68
C LEU A 15 0.37 -3.53 -1.81
N ALA A 16 0.90 -3.75 -3.02
CA ALA A 16 1.99 -4.70 -3.26
C ALA A 16 3.33 -4.31 -2.60
N GLY A 17 3.44 -3.09 -2.06
CA GLY A 17 4.53 -2.62 -1.20
C GLY A 17 4.32 -2.88 0.30
N GLN A 18 3.20 -3.51 0.65
CA GLN A 18 2.83 -3.88 2.02
C GLN A 18 2.61 -5.39 2.18
N VAL A 19 2.15 -6.05 1.10
CA VAL A 19 1.95 -7.51 1.04
C VAL A 19 2.56 -8.05 -0.25
N GLY A 20 3.34 -9.12 -0.16
CA GLY A 20 3.92 -9.80 -1.32
C GLY A 20 2.86 -10.58 -2.11
N LEU A 21 2.85 -10.41 -3.43
CA LEU A 21 1.89 -11.04 -4.34
C LEU A 21 2.57 -12.04 -5.28
N PHE A 22 1.84 -13.10 -5.64
CA PHE A 22 2.30 -14.06 -6.65
C PHE A 22 2.52 -13.35 -8.00
N GLY A 23 3.56 -13.76 -8.74
CA GLY A 23 3.91 -13.15 -10.03
C GLY A 23 4.60 -11.78 -9.95
N TYR A 24 4.56 -11.09 -8.81
CA TYR A 24 5.04 -9.72 -8.64
C TYR A 24 6.31 -9.62 -7.79
N THR A 25 7.15 -10.65 -7.74
CA THR A 25 8.33 -10.67 -6.85
C THR A 25 9.20 -9.42 -7.00
N SER A 26 9.62 -9.07 -8.22
CA SER A 26 10.44 -7.88 -8.48
C SER A 26 9.67 -6.59 -8.18
N TYR A 27 8.41 -6.49 -8.63
CA TYR A 27 7.57 -5.32 -8.40
C TYR A 27 7.36 -5.05 -6.91
N CYS A 28 6.92 -6.05 -6.14
CA CYS A 28 6.79 -5.98 -4.69
C CYS A 28 8.10 -5.52 -4.04
N SER A 29 9.25 -6.14 -4.37
CA SER A 29 10.54 -5.72 -3.79
C SER A 29 10.82 -4.23 -3.97
N THR A 30 10.57 -3.67 -5.16
CA THR A 30 10.75 -2.21 -5.38
C THR A 30 9.77 -1.36 -4.57
N LYS A 31 8.50 -1.79 -4.46
CA LYS A 31 7.45 -1.03 -3.75
C LYS A 31 7.62 -1.09 -2.23
N PHE A 32 8.12 -2.20 -1.70
CA PHE A 32 8.53 -2.31 -0.29
C PHE A 32 9.73 -1.42 0.01
N ALA A 33 10.71 -1.33 -0.89
CA ALA A 33 11.90 -0.49 -0.70
C ALA A 33 11.54 1.00 -0.53
N LEU A 34 10.49 1.48 -1.22
CA LEU A 34 10.00 2.85 -1.06
C LEU A 34 9.57 3.17 0.37
N LYS A 35 9.03 2.19 1.11
CA LYS A 35 8.64 2.40 2.50
C LYS A 35 9.84 2.67 3.40
N GLY A 36 10.88 1.82 3.30
CA GLY A 36 12.12 2.03 4.07
C GLY A 36 12.79 3.36 3.71
N LEU A 37 12.81 3.71 2.42
CA LEU A 37 13.31 5.01 1.96
C LEU A 37 12.52 6.17 2.56
N ALA A 38 11.18 6.10 2.53
CA ALA A 38 10.31 7.15 3.07
C ALA A 38 10.49 7.35 4.58
N GLU A 39 10.59 6.26 5.34
CA GLU A 39 10.78 6.31 6.80
C GLU A 39 12.14 6.92 7.16
N ALA A 40 13.21 6.49 6.50
CA ALA A 40 14.55 7.04 6.74
C ALA A 40 14.62 8.53 6.37
N LEU A 41 14.14 8.88 5.17
CA LEU A 41 14.22 10.24 4.66
C LEU A 41 13.36 11.22 5.49
N GLN A 42 12.25 10.76 6.08
CA GLN A 42 11.42 11.60 6.95
C GLN A 42 12.20 12.08 8.18
N MET A 43 13.05 11.23 8.76
CA MET A 43 13.90 11.59 9.90
C MET A 43 15.01 12.57 9.47
N GLU A 44 15.61 12.37 8.30
CA GLU A 44 16.64 13.27 7.77
C GLU A 44 16.10 14.68 7.47
N LEU A 45 14.83 14.76 7.08
CA LEU A 45 14.20 16.00 6.60
C LEU A 45 13.39 16.77 7.64
N VAL A 46 13.17 16.21 8.84
CA VAL A 46 12.31 16.82 9.88
C VAL A 46 12.75 18.24 10.26
N ASN A 47 14.06 18.50 10.34
CA ASN A 47 14.64 19.81 10.68
C ASN A 47 14.55 20.85 9.54
N TYR A 48 14.05 20.46 8.38
CA TYR A 48 13.86 21.33 7.22
C TYR A 48 12.38 21.64 6.96
N ASN A 49 11.47 21.22 7.85
CA ASN A 49 10.02 21.36 7.67
C ASN A 49 9.56 20.76 6.32
N ILE A 50 10.17 19.63 5.95
CA ILE A 50 9.81 18.85 4.78
C ILE A 50 9.20 17.53 5.26
N TYR A 51 7.99 17.26 4.80
CA TYR A 51 7.23 16.07 5.18
C TYR A 51 7.06 15.12 4.02
N ILE A 52 7.01 13.83 4.35
CA ILE A 52 6.89 12.74 3.39
C ILE A 52 5.52 12.09 3.56
N THR A 53 4.88 11.83 2.43
CA THR A 53 3.70 10.97 2.35
C THR A 53 4.02 9.80 1.44
N ILE A 54 3.78 8.57 1.90
CA ILE A 54 3.82 7.37 1.07
C ILE A 54 2.40 6.87 0.82
N ALA A 55 2.03 6.76 -0.45
CA ALA A 55 0.73 6.29 -0.89
C ALA A 55 0.79 4.81 -1.30
N TYR A 56 -0.25 4.05 -0.92
CA TYR A 56 -0.38 2.63 -1.21
C TYR A 56 -1.67 2.37 -2.02
N PRO A 57 -1.79 2.87 -3.27
CA PRO A 57 -2.95 2.59 -4.10
C PRO A 57 -3.09 1.09 -4.41
N ALA A 58 -4.33 0.65 -4.55
CA ALA A 58 -4.67 -0.62 -5.19
C ALA A 58 -4.66 -0.44 -6.72
N ASP A 59 -5.24 -1.39 -7.46
CA ASP A 59 -5.45 -1.19 -8.89
C ASP A 59 -6.17 0.13 -9.16
N THR A 60 -5.64 0.86 -10.14
CA THR A 60 -6.16 2.16 -10.55
C THR A 60 -6.61 2.06 -12.00
N ASP A 61 -7.78 2.58 -12.31
CA ASP A 61 -8.30 2.65 -13.68
C ASP A 61 -7.42 3.58 -14.52
N THR A 62 -6.45 2.98 -15.19
CA THR A 62 -5.50 3.64 -16.07
C THR A 62 -5.38 2.83 -17.36
N PRO A 63 -5.00 3.45 -18.49
CA PRO A 63 -4.85 2.72 -19.75
C PRO A 63 -3.92 1.51 -19.63
N GLY A 64 -2.82 1.61 -18.88
CA GLY A 64 -1.88 0.51 -18.68
C GLY A 64 -2.47 -0.64 -17.84
N THR A 65 -3.15 -0.33 -16.74
CA THR A 65 -3.84 -1.36 -15.94
C THR A 65 -4.95 -2.04 -16.75
N MET A 66 -5.71 -1.28 -17.54
CA MET A 66 -6.75 -1.85 -18.39
C MET A 66 -6.16 -2.71 -19.51
N GLU A 67 -5.04 -2.31 -20.09
CA GLU A 67 -4.31 -3.13 -21.07
C GLU A 67 -3.84 -4.47 -20.46
N GLU A 68 -3.25 -4.43 -19.27
CA GLU A 68 -2.81 -5.64 -18.56
C GLU A 68 -3.98 -6.60 -18.27
N LEU A 69 -5.13 -6.06 -17.86
CA LEU A 69 -6.34 -6.83 -17.57
C LEU A 69 -6.96 -7.40 -18.86
N ASN A 70 -7.13 -6.57 -19.89
CA ASN A 70 -7.74 -6.96 -21.16
C ASN A 70 -6.90 -8.01 -21.90
N ASN A 71 -5.57 -7.87 -21.88
CA ASN A 71 -4.63 -8.79 -22.52
C ASN A 71 -4.24 -9.98 -21.62
N LYS A 72 -4.82 -10.09 -20.41
CA LYS A 72 -4.54 -11.17 -19.44
C LYS A 72 -3.04 -11.36 -19.19
N LEU A 73 -2.29 -10.25 -19.12
CA LEU A 73 -0.84 -10.28 -18.90
C LEU A 73 -0.48 -10.71 -17.47
N ARG A 74 -1.43 -10.55 -16.54
CA ARG A 74 -1.31 -10.97 -15.15
C ARG A 74 -1.70 -12.45 -14.98
N PRO A 75 -0.95 -13.24 -14.20
CA PRO A 75 -1.39 -14.59 -13.82
C PRO A 75 -2.78 -14.57 -13.17
N ALA A 76 -3.58 -15.61 -13.40
CA ALA A 76 -4.95 -15.69 -12.88
C ALA A 76 -5.00 -15.62 -11.35
N GLU A 77 -3.98 -16.15 -10.68
CA GLU A 77 -3.81 -16.09 -9.23
C GLU A 77 -3.64 -14.65 -8.75
N THR A 78 -2.81 -13.87 -9.46
CA THR A 78 -2.55 -12.47 -9.13
C THR A 78 -3.83 -11.65 -9.28
N GLN A 79 -4.57 -11.83 -10.39
CA GLN A 79 -5.84 -11.14 -10.62
C GLN A 79 -6.87 -11.46 -9.52
N ALA A 80 -7.01 -12.73 -9.12
CA ALA A 80 -7.93 -13.14 -8.07
C ALA A 80 -7.55 -12.54 -6.70
N ILE A 81 -6.25 -12.37 -6.43
CA ILE A 81 -5.77 -11.74 -5.20
C ILE A 81 -6.03 -10.23 -5.22
N GLU A 82 -5.70 -9.54 -6.31
CA GLU A 82 -5.82 -8.08 -6.42
C GLU A 82 -7.28 -7.59 -6.35
N GLN A 83 -8.24 -8.36 -6.86
CA GLN A 83 -9.67 -8.06 -6.77
C GLN A 83 -10.16 -7.85 -5.33
N THR A 84 -9.46 -8.40 -4.32
CA THR A 84 -9.81 -8.20 -2.91
C THR A 84 -9.62 -6.76 -2.41
N ALA A 85 -8.81 -5.96 -3.11
CA ALA A 85 -8.49 -4.58 -2.73
C ALA A 85 -9.37 -3.52 -3.42
N GLY A 86 -10.09 -3.91 -4.48
CA GLY A 86 -10.92 -3.04 -5.31
C GLY A 86 -10.14 -2.27 -6.38
N LEU A 87 -10.90 -1.68 -7.31
CA LEU A 87 -10.42 -0.81 -8.39
C LEU A 87 -10.86 0.63 -8.09
N TYR A 88 -9.94 1.58 -8.20
CA TYR A 88 -10.19 3.00 -7.96
C TYR A 88 -9.96 3.81 -9.23
N THR A 89 -10.67 4.92 -9.40
CA THR A 89 -10.40 5.85 -10.51
C THR A 89 -9.11 6.62 -10.28
N SER A 90 -8.46 7.08 -11.36
CA SER A 90 -7.27 7.93 -11.26
C SER A 90 -7.53 9.21 -10.45
N ASP A 91 -8.73 9.77 -10.57
CA ASP A 91 -9.12 11.02 -9.91
C ASP A 91 -9.28 10.80 -8.40
N GLU A 92 -9.92 9.71 -7.97
CA GLU A 92 -10.02 9.34 -6.55
C GLU A 92 -8.63 9.12 -5.93
N VAL A 93 -7.74 8.46 -6.68
CA VAL A 93 -6.35 8.23 -6.24
C VAL A 93 -5.61 9.55 -6.09
N ALA A 94 -5.67 10.43 -7.10
CA ALA A 94 -5.01 11.73 -7.08
C ALA A 94 -5.55 12.62 -5.95
N GLU A 95 -6.87 12.75 -5.81
CA GLU A 95 -7.50 13.57 -4.77
C GLU A 95 -7.08 13.11 -3.37
N LYS A 96 -7.12 11.80 -3.13
CA LYS A 96 -6.75 11.23 -1.83
C LYS A 96 -5.27 11.45 -1.50
N ILE A 97 -4.38 11.32 -2.48
CA ILE A 97 -2.94 11.58 -2.31
C ILE A 97 -2.71 13.05 -1.95
N ILE A 98 -3.31 13.98 -2.70
CA ILE A 98 -3.19 15.42 -2.43
C ILE A 98 -3.69 15.72 -1.02
N LYS A 99 -4.90 15.26 -0.67
CA LYS A 99 -5.52 15.50 0.64
C LYS A 99 -4.69 14.92 1.79
N SER A 100 -4.14 13.73 1.64
CA SER A 100 -3.29 13.10 2.66
C SER A 100 -1.99 13.88 2.85
N THR A 101 -1.38 14.29 1.73
CA THR A 101 -0.15 15.09 1.71
C THR A 101 -0.37 16.45 2.36
N THR A 102 -1.44 17.17 2.01
CA THR A 102 -1.74 18.48 2.60
C THR A 102 -2.05 18.40 4.09
N ASN A 103 -2.64 17.29 4.55
CA ASN A 103 -2.92 17.04 5.96
C ASN A 103 -1.69 16.54 6.75
N GLY A 104 -0.54 16.38 6.09
CA GLY A 104 0.69 15.91 6.73
C GLY A 104 0.63 14.44 7.14
N SER A 105 -0.22 13.63 6.51
CA SER A 105 -0.29 12.19 6.77
C SER A 105 0.93 11.48 6.19
N PHE A 106 1.61 10.66 6.99
CA PHE A 106 2.77 9.90 6.51
C PHE A 106 2.32 8.74 5.60
N SER A 107 1.30 7.99 5.99
CA SER A 107 0.74 6.89 5.19
C SER A 107 -0.59 7.30 4.57
N CYS A 108 -0.73 7.08 3.25
CA CYS A 108 -1.97 7.29 2.49
C CYS A 108 -2.48 5.94 1.97
N SER A 109 -3.59 5.47 2.53
CA SER A 109 -4.21 4.19 2.19
C SER A 109 -5.63 4.36 1.62
N PHE A 110 -6.07 3.32 0.91
CA PHE A 110 -7.30 3.30 0.12
C PHE A 110 -8.21 2.16 0.57
N GLY A 111 -9.49 2.48 0.77
CA GLY A 111 -10.49 1.53 1.25
C GLY A 111 -10.18 0.93 2.63
N VAL A 112 -11.06 0.04 3.08
CA VAL A 112 -10.92 -0.64 4.38
C VAL A 112 -9.74 -1.61 4.36
N MET A 113 -9.57 -2.36 3.25
CA MET A 113 -8.47 -3.31 3.13
C MET A 113 -7.10 -2.64 3.12
N GLY A 114 -6.94 -1.52 2.41
CA GLY A 114 -5.69 -0.77 2.43
C GLY A 114 -5.40 -0.13 3.78
N TYR A 115 -6.43 0.33 4.49
CA TYR A 115 -6.27 0.82 5.86
C TYR A 115 -5.81 -0.28 6.82
N ILE A 116 -6.46 -1.45 6.80
CA ILE A 116 -6.06 -2.61 7.62
C ILE A 116 -4.63 -3.05 7.28
N SER A 117 -4.31 -3.18 5.99
CA SER A 117 -2.96 -3.53 5.51
C SER A 117 -1.92 -2.54 6.05
N THR A 118 -2.21 -1.25 5.98
CA THR A 118 -1.33 -0.21 6.52
C THR A 118 -1.15 -0.37 8.03
N CYS A 119 -2.23 -0.53 8.80
CA CYS A 119 -2.14 -0.72 10.26
C CYS A 119 -1.29 -1.95 10.63
N VAL A 120 -1.51 -3.10 9.97
CA VAL A 120 -0.79 -4.35 10.26
C VAL A 120 0.67 -4.30 9.85
N THR A 121 1.00 -3.53 8.82
CA THR A 121 2.35 -3.45 8.26
C THR A 121 3.12 -2.23 8.73
N SER A 122 2.50 -1.32 9.50
CA SER A 122 3.11 -0.04 9.92
C SER A 122 4.39 -0.22 10.73
N GLY A 123 4.51 -1.28 11.54
CA GLY A 123 5.68 -1.46 12.41
C GLY A 123 5.81 -0.28 13.40
N VAL A 124 7.01 0.30 13.49
CA VAL A 124 7.28 1.53 14.27
C VAL A 124 7.44 2.75 13.35
N GLY A 125 6.74 2.74 12.20
CA GLY A 125 6.77 3.84 11.24
C GLY A 125 6.17 5.14 11.80
N PRO A 126 6.43 6.30 11.15
CA PRO A 126 5.92 7.59 11.60
C PRO A 126 4.39 7.62 11.73
N ILE A 127 3.90 7.96 12.93
CA ILE A 127 2.47 8.11 13.20
C ILE A 127 2.13 9.59 13.26
N THR A 128 1.26 10.03 12.36
CA THR A 128 0.88 11.45 12.23
C THR A 128 -0.38 11.81 13.00
N ARG A 129 -1.15 10.83 13.48
CA ARG A 129 -2.38 11.03 14.25
C ARG A 129 -2.40 10.14 15.48
N ILE A 130 -2.53 10.75 16.65
CA ILE A 130 -2.56 10.02 17.93
C ILE A 130 -3.73 9.01 18.00
N PHE A 131 -4.86 9.34 17.37
CA PHE A 131 -6.00 8.45 17.29
C PHE A 131 -5.69 7.16 16.52
N ASP A 132 -4.92 7.26 15.42
CA ASP A 132 -4.48 6.11 14.65
C ASP A 132 -3.52 5.25 15.49
N ALA A 133 -2.62 5.87 16.27
CA ALA A 133 -1.74 5.15 17.20
C ALA A 133 -2.54 4.35 18.26
N LEU A 134 -3.56 4.97 18.84
CA LEU A 134 -4.42 4.33 19.85
C LEU A 134 -5.20 3.16 19.25
N LEU A 135 -5.86 3.39 18.11
CA LEU A 135 -6.61 2.34 17.41
C LEU A 135 -5.69 1.19 16.98
N GLN A 136 -4.52 1.49 16.44
CA GLN A 136 -3.54 0.46 16.08
C GLN A 136 -3.13 -0.33 17.33
N THR A 137 -2.73 0.34 18.42
CA THR A 137 -2.26 -0.36 19.63
C THR A 137 -3.32 -1.29 20.21
N LEU A 138 -4.60 -0.89 20.20
CA LEU A 138 -5.70 -1.70 20.73
C LEU A 138 -6.13 -2.83 19.80
N PHE A 139 -6.19 -2.58 18.48
CA PHE A 139 -6.81 -3.49 17.52
C PHE A 139 -5.82 -4.20 16.58
N ILE A 140 -4.52 -3.97 16.69
CA ILE A 140 -3.52 -4.60 15.80
C ILE A 140 -3.53 -6.12 15.89
N GLY A 141 -3.83 -6.70 17.06
CA GLY A 141 -3.97 -8.15 17.22
C GLY A 141 -5.11 -8.72 16.36
N ILE A 142 -6.28 -8.04 16.37
CA ILE A 142 -7.44 -8.43 15.56
C ILE A 142 -7.14 -8.22 14.07
N ALA A 143 -6.58 -7.05 13.72
CA ALA A 143 -6.20 -6.76 12.35
C ALA A 143 -5.17 -7.77 11.80
N LYS A 144 -4.22 -8.21 12.64
CA LYS A 144 -3.24 -9.24 12.30
C LYS A 144 -3.91 -10.60 12.06
N LEU A 145 -4.90 -10.98 12.86
CA LEU A 145 -5.67 -12.20 12.66
C LEU A 145 -6.43 -12.18 11.32
N ILE A 146 -7.08 -11.07 11.00
CA ILE A 146 -7.74 -10.87 9.69
C ILE A 146 -6.71 -11.00 8.56
N GLY A 147 -5.54 -10.35 8.70
CA GLY A 147 -4.45 -10.46 7.74
C GLY A 147 -3.94 -11.90 7.55
N MET A 148 -3.88 -12.72 8.61
CA MET A 148 -3.51 -14.14 8.50
C MET A 148 -4.57 -14.96 7.75
N ILE A 149 -5.85 -14.67 7.95
CA ILE A 149 -6.96 -15.32 7.20
C ILE A 149 -6.86 -14.96 5.71
N LEU A 150 -6.65 -13.68 5.39
CA LEU A 150 -6.47 -13.21 4.02
C LEU A 150 -5.24 -13.85 3.36
N LEU A 151 -4.13 -13.93 4.07
CA LEU A 151 -2.92 -14.58 3.57
C LEU A 151 -3.14 -16.09 3.31
N LYS A 152 -3.87 -16.77 4.19
CA LYS A 152 -4.28 -18.16 3.98
C LYS A 152 -5.15 -18.30 2.72
N TYR A 153 -6.05 -17.35 2.47
CA TYR A 153 -6.83 -17.29 1.23
C TYR A 153 -5.92 -17.14 0.01
N PHE A 154 -4.95 -16.21 0.02
CA PHE A 154 -3.99 -16.03 -1.09
C PHE A 154 -3.20 -17.32 -1.38
N TYR A 155 -2.67 -17.99 -0.36
CA TYR A 155 -2.00 -19.28 -0.54
C TYR A 155 -2.94 -20.36 -1.10
N THR A 156 -4.21 -20.33 -0.73
CA THR A 156 -5.21 -21.29 -1.24
C THR A 156 -5.50 -21.04 -2.72
N VAL A 157 -5.61 -19.78 -3.14
CA VAL A 157 -5.76 -19.41 -4.56
C VAL A 157 -4.59 -19.96 -5.38
N VAL A 158 -3.35 -19.69 -4.96
CA VAL A 158 -2.14 -20.16 -5.65
C VAL A 158 -2.09 -21.69 -5.73
N ARG A 159 -2.35 -22.38 -4.61
CA ARG A 159 -2.35 -23.85 -4.57
C ARG A 159 -3.43 -24.49 -5.43
N LYS A 160 -4.62 -23.89 -5.51
CA LYS A 160 -5.72 -24.43 -6.34
C LYS A 160 -5.38 -24.35 -7.83
N SER A 161 -4.72 -23.28 -8.26
CA SER A 161 -4.29 -23.11 -9.65
C SER A 161 -3.24 -24.15 -10.09
N HIS A 162 -2.43 -24.64 -9.15
CA HIS A 162 -1.36 -25.62 -9.42
C HIS A 162 -1.75 -27.07 -9.11
N ARG A 163 -3.00 -27.37 -8.74
CA ARG A 163 -3.44 -28.76 -8.61
C ARG A 163 -3.69 -29.32 -10.02
N PRO A 164 -3.14 -30.50 -10.36
CA PRO A 164 -3.48 -31.15 -11.63
C PRO A 164 -4.99 -31.36 -11.66
N THR A 165 -5.62 -30.88 -12.73
CA THR A 165 -7.00 -31.23 -13.05
C THR A 165 -7.02 -32.73 -13.35
N ASN A 166 -7.54 -33.53 -12.43
CA ASN A 166 -7.94 -34.90 -12.72
C ASN A 166 -9.16 -34.90 -13.63
#